data_AF-A0A4R3QFN4-F1
#
_entry.id   AF-A0A4R3QFN4-F1
#
_cell.length_a   1.000
_cell.length_b   1.000
_cell.length_c   1.000
_cell.angle_alpha   90.00
_cell.angle_beta   90.00
_cell.angle_gamma   90.00
#
_symmetry.space_group_name_H-M   'P 1'
#
loop_
_entity.id
_entity.type
_entity.pdbx_description
1 polymer ?
#
loop_
_entity_poly.entity_id
_entity_poly.type
_entity_poly.pdbx_seq_one_letter_code
_entity_poly.pdbx_strand_id
1 'polypeptide(L)' 'MTVTFPLSDKRNVDQLLKHLTSHNLTFPGNCAVTLNTHVAHVTSSHTFALGTARTSW' A
#
# COMPACT_ATOMS: atom_id res chain seq x y z
N MET A 1 -5.60 -7.98 6.97
CA MET A 1 -4.30 -8.47 6.45
C MET A 1 -3.33 -7.31 6.39
N THR A 2 -2.05 -7.56 6.68
CA THR A 2 -0.98 -6.55 6.59
C THR A 2 0.02 -6.98 5.52
N VAL A 3 0.41 -6.04 4.66
CA VAL A 3 1.37 -6.25 3.58
C VAL A 3 2.43 -5.18 3.64
N THR A 4 3.68 -5.57 3.40
CA THR A 4 4.81 -4.64 3.32
C THR A 4 5.12 -4.29 1.86
N PHE A 5 5.23 -3.01 1.59
CA PHE A 5 5.57 -2.42 0.30
C PHE A 5 6.97 -1.80 0.40
N PRO A 6 7.97 -2.26 -0.37
CA PRO A 6 9.27 -1.62 -0.40
C PRO A 6 9.14 -0.20 -0.97
N LEU A 7 9.76 0.76 -0.29
CA LEU A 7 9.88 2.14 -0.73
C LEU A 7 11.29 2.36 -1.27
N SER A 8 11.40 3.16 -2.30
CA SER A 8 12.68 3.55 -2.90
C SER A 8 12.55 4.95 -3.47
N ASP A 9 13.64 5.58 -3.85
CA ASP A 9 13.67 6.97 -4.35
C ASP A 9 12.67 7.22 -5.51
N LYS A 10 12.42 6.19 -6.34
CA LYS A 10 11.43 6.20 -7.43
C LYS A 10 10.02 5.74 -7.02
N ARG A 11 9.88 5.03 -5.90
CA ARG A 11 8.62 4.48 -5.37
C ARG A 11 8.38 5.04 -3.97
N ASN A 12 8.00 6.31 -3.93
CA ASN A 12 7.72 7.04 -2.70
C ASN A 12 6.27 6.80 -2.24
N VAL A 13 5.95 7.34 -1.06
CA VAL A 13 4.63 7.22 -0.44
C VAL A 13 3.50 7.71 -1.35
N ASP A 14 3.71 8.81 -2.09
CA ASP A 14 2.70 9.32 -3.05
C ASP A 14 2.38 8.30 -4.15
N GLN A 15 3.42 7.64 -4.70
CA GLN A 15 3.24 6.59 -5.70
C GLN A 15 2.53 5.39 -5.10
N LEU A 16 2.83 5.05 -3.85
CA LEU A 16 2.16 3.98 -3.14
C LEU A 16 0.69 4.30 -2.94
N LEU A 17 0.35 5.51 -2.49
CA LEU A 17 -1.05 5.93 -2.30
C LEU A 17 -1.83 5.92 -3.62
N LYS A 18 -1.22 6.38 -4.71
CA LYS A 18 -1.82 6.29 -6.05
C LYS A 18 -2.04 4.84 -6.50
N HIS A 19 -1.06 3.97 -6.28
CA HIS A 19 -1.17 2.54 -6.60
C HIS A 19 -2.20 1.81 -5.75
N LEU A 20 -2.30 2.14 -4.46
CA LEU A 20 -3.35 1.62 -3.60
C LEU A 20 -4.72 2.09 -4.11
N THR A 21 -4.85 3.37 -4.47
CA THR A 21 -6.11 3.93 -4.96
C THR A 21 -6.55 3.27 -6.27
N SER A 22 -5.63 2.94 -7.18
CA SER A 22 -5.95 2.19 -8.41
C SER A 22 -6.45 0.77 -8.15
N HIS A 23 -6.12 0.20 -6.99
CA HIS A 23 -6.62 -1.10 -6.52
C HIS A 23 -7.82 -0.96 -5.57
N ASN A 24 -8.50 0.18 -5.56
CA ASN A 24 -9.62 0.49 -4.65
C ASN A 24 -9.24 0.47 -3.16
N LEU A 25 -7.97 0.75 -2.83
CA LEU A 25 -7.48 0.91 -1.46
C LEU A 25 -7.20 2.39 -1.22
N THR A 26 -8.03 3.05 -0.41
CA THR A 26 -7.99 4.47 -0.10
C THR A 26 -7.57 4.69 1.34
N PHE A 27 -6.52 5.50 1.53
CA PHE A 27 -6.04 5.95 2.83
C PHE A 27 -6.25 7.46 2.99
N PRO A 28 -6.82 7.94 4.11
CA PRO A 28 -7.43 7.16 5.19
C PRO A 28 -8.81 6.60 4.78
N GLY A 29 -9.12 5.37 5.18
CA GLY A 29 -10.41 4.75 4.89
C GLY A 29 -10.39 3.24 5.02
N ASN A 30 -10.39 2.54 3.89
CA ASN A 30 -10.43 1.08 3.85
C ASN A 30 -9.05 0.42 3.93
N CYS A 31 -7.97 1.21 3.96
CA CYS A 31 -6.63 0.76 4.32
C CYS A 31 -5.97 1.74 5.30
N ALA A 32 -5.07 1.22 6.12
CA ALA A 32 -4.18 1.96 7.01
C ALA A 32 -2.75 1.82 6.48
N VAL A 33 -1.99 2.91 6.44
CA VAL A 33 -0.60 2.93 5.95
C VAL A 33 0.31 3.40 7.08
N THR A 34 1.25 2.56 7.47
CA THR A 34 2.31 2.88 8.43
C THR A 34 3.64 2.94 7.70
N LEU A 35 4.34 4.07 7.79
CA LEU A 35 5.59 4.30 7.10
C LEU A 35 6.78 3.96 8.00
N ASN A 36 7.73 3.21 7.44
CA ASN A 36 9.07 2.97 7.98
C ASN A 36 10.11 3.46 6.98
N THR A 37 11.37 3.56 7.39
CA THR A 37 12.47 4.19 6.66
C THR A 37 12.65 3.71 5.21
N HIS A 38 12.37 2.44 4.92
CA HIS A 38 12.52 1.86 3.57
C HIS A 38 11.31 1.05 3.12
N VAL A 39 10.23 1.04 3.92
CA VAL A 39 9.06 0.19 3.67
C VAL A 39 7.80 0.86 4.18
N ALA A 40 6.67 0.61 3.53
CA ALA A 40 5.35 0.96 4.02
C ALA A 40 4.59 -0.30 4.38
N HIS A 41 4.02 -0.35 5.57
CA HIS A 41 3.13 -1.42 6.01
C HIS A 41 1.70 -0.96 5.75
N VAL A 42 1.02 -1.66 4.85
CA VAL A 42 -0.37 -1.37 4.51
C VAL A 42 -1.24 -2.47 5.11
N THR A 43 -2.19 -2.08 5.94
CA THR A 43 -3.16 -2.99 6.55
C THR A 43 -4.54 -2.70 5.99
N SER A 44 -5.24 -3.73 5.51
CA SER A 44 -6.62 -3.62 5.05
C SER A 44 -7.42 -4.88 5.35
N SER A 45 -8.73 -4.72 5.51
CA SER A 45 -9.71 -5.81 5.52
C SER A 45 -9.93 -6.39 4.11
N HIS A 46 -9.65 -5.64 3.05
CA HIS A 46 -9.77 -6.06 1.65
C HIS A 46 -8.53 -6.87 1.24
N THR A 47 -8.45 -8.11 1.72
CA THR A 47 -7.29 -8.99 1.56
C THR A 47 -6.96 -9.31 0.10
N PHE A 48 -7.98 -9.48 -0.75
CA PHE A 48 -7.79 -9.73 -2.19
C PHE A 48 -7.17 -8.52 -2.90
N ALA A 49 -7.78 -7.33 -2.76
CA ALA A 49 -7.27 -6.10 -3.35
C ALA A 49 -5.84 -5.78 -2.86
N LEU A 50 -5.58 -5.98 -1.57
CA LEU A 50 -4.25 -5.77 -0.97
C LEU A 50 -3.21 -6.79 -1.47
N GLY A 51 -3.62 -8.04 -1.67
CA GLY A 51 -2.79 -9.08 -2.28
C GLY A 51 -2.44 -8.77 -3.73
N THR A 52 -3.43 -8.36 -4.53
CA THR A 52 -3.21 -7.94 -5.93
C THR A 52 -2.30 -6.72 -6.00
N ALA A 53 -2.55 -5.70 -5.17
CA ALA A 53 -1.72 -4.50 -5.09
C ALA A 53 -0.26 -4.82 -4.73
N ARG A 54 -0.03 -5.81 -3.85
CA ARG A 54 1.31 -6.27 -3.52
C ARG A 54 2.04 -6.87 -4.72
N THR A 55 1.37 -7.75 -5.44
CA THR A 55 1.97 -8.47 -6.58
C THR A 55 2.27 -7.54 -7.74
N SER A 56 1.47 -6.48 -7.91
CA SER A 56 1.63 -5.48 -8.96
C SER A 56 2.53 -4.29 -8.58
N TRP A 57 3.06 -4.26 -7.35
CA TRP A 57 3.96 -3.20 -6.85
C TRP A 57 5.40 -3.45 -7.23
#